data_AF-A0A942CC62-F1
#
_entry.id   AF-A0A942CC62-F1
#
_cell.length_a   1.000
_cell.length_b   1.000
_cell.length_c   1.000
_cell.angle_alpha   90.00
_cell.angle_beta   90.00
_cell.angle_gamma   90.00
#
_symmetry.space_group_name_H-M   'P 1'
#
loop_
_entity.id
_entity.type
_entity.pdbx_description
1 polymer ?
#
loop_
_entity_poly.entity_id
_entity_poly.type
_entity_poly.pdbx_seq_one_letter_code
_entity_poly.pdbx_strand_id
1 'polypeptide(L)'
;MPIVNFFKKQLPEWLGLRKELQASPHVKAKFLLTHHDLLIGTLSVSDGIWQFEYSDEFRRDGSYRPIVEFPDVNETYRSPMLWQFFASRIPSLEQAEVEEILKREQIEEDDAVRLLQRFGKRTITNPFQLDVAA
;
A
#
# COMPACT_ATOMS: atom_id res chain seq x y z
N MET A 1 -24.50 -6.26 -46.49
CA MET A 1 -23.43 -6.91 -45.70
C MET A 1 -23.37 -6.25 -44.34
N PRO A 2 -23.73 -6.91 -43.23
CA PRO A 2 -23.49 -6.37 -41.90
C PRO A 2 -22.10 -6.79 -41.42
N ILE A 3 -21.29 -5.80 -41.04
CA ILE A 3 -20.05 -5.98 -40.30
C ILE A 3 -20.46 -6.48 -38.91
N VAL A 4 -20.06 -7.71 -38.58
CA VAL A 4 -20.30 -8.32 -37.28
C VAL A 4 -19.43 -7.57 -36.27
N ASN A 5 -20.07 -6.80 -35.37
CA ASN A 5 -19.37 -6.13 -34.28
C ASN A 5 -19.08 -7.17 -33.18
N PHE A 6 -18.04 -7.95 -33.43
CA PHE A 6 -17.47 -8.92 -32.50
C PHE A 6 -16.52 -8.19 -31.55
N PHE A 7 -16.59 -8.51 -30.26
CA PHE A 7 -15.80 -7.95 -29.13
C PHE A 7 -16.39 -6.75 -28.37
N LYS A 8 -17.15 -7.07 -27.33
CA LYS A 8 -16.79 -6.63 -25.97
C LYS A 8 -17.02 -7.80 -25.03
N LYS A 9 -16.10 -8.78 -25.10
CA LYS A 9 -16.08 -9.94 -24.20
C LYS A 9 -15.93 -9.42 -22.78
N GLN A 10 -16.81 -9.88 -21.89
CA GLN A 10 -16.54 -9.97 -20.45
C GLN A 10 -15.12 -10.48 -20.27
N LEU A 11 -14.25 -9.65 -19.71
CA LEU A 11 -12.93 -10.08 -19.29
C LEU A 11 -13.10 -11.07 -18.14
N PRO A 12 -12.53 -12.27 -18.24
CA PRO A 12 -12.78 -13.32 -17.26
C PRO A 12 -11.88 -13.18 -16.03
N GLU A 13 -12.42 -13.50 -14.85
CA GLU A 13 -11.83 -13.27 -13.51
C GLU A 13 -10.48 -13.98 -13.25
N TRP A 14 -10.09 -14.96 -14.08
CA TRP A 14 -8.82 -15.69 -13.96
C TRP A 14 -7.59 -14.91 -14.46
N LEU A 15 -7.77 -13.66 -14.91
CA LEU A 15 -6.66 -12.80 -15.32
C LEU A 15 -5.84 -12.21 -14.16
N GLY A 16 -6.15 -12.54 -12.89
CA GLY A 16 -5.32 -12.14 -11.76
C GLY A 16 -5.13 -10.62 -11.65
N LEU A 17 -6.00 -9.84 -12.29
CA LEU A 17 -6.16 -8.41 -12.05
C LEU A 17 -6.71 -8.32 -10.65
N ARG A 18 -5.78 -8.29 -9.69
CA ARG A 18 -6.00 -7.99 -8.29
C ARG A 18 -7.07 -6.92 -8.25
N LYS A 19 -8.14 -7.15 -7.49
CA LYS A 19 -9.01 -6.07 -7.04
C LYS A 19 -8.05 -5.07 -6.42
N GLU A 20 -7.77 -4.00 -7.15
CA GLU A 20 -6.71 -3.07 -6.81
C GLU A 20 -6.95 -2.64 -5.36
N LEU A 21 -5.89 -2.58 -4.53
CA LEU A 21 -5.97 -2.23 -3.12
C LEU A 21 -6.41 -0.77 -2.95
N GLN A 22 -7.65 -0.50 -3.34
CA GLN A 22 -8.32 0.77 -3.27
C GLN A 22 -8.72 0.98 -1.82
N ALA A 23 -8.43 2.17 -1.32
CA ALA A 23 -8.87 2.53 0.01
C ALA A 23 -10.39 2.70 0.03
N SER A 24 -11.05 2.03 0.98
CA SER A 24 -12.46 2.28 1.24
C SER A 24 -12.66 3.73 1.73
N PRO A 25 -13.66 4.47 1.22
CA PRO A 25 -13.87 5.88 1.55
C PRO A 25 -14.15 6.15 3.03
N HIS A 26 -14.55 5.13 3.79
CA HIS A 26 -14.84 5.26 5.22
C HIS A 26 -13.66 4.95 6.14
N VAL A 27 -12.53 4.52 5.58
CA VAL A 27 -11.37 4.09 6.37
C VAL A 27 -10.39 5.24 6.54
N LYS A 28 -10.02 5.50 7.79
CA LYS A 28 -8.94 6.41 8.16
C LYS A 28 -7.86 5.63 8.89
N ALA A 29 -6.63 5.73 8.40
CA ALA A 29 -5.48 5.15 9.06
C ALA A 29 -4.23 5.99 8.79
N LYS A 30 -3.27 5.88 9.69
CA LYS A 30 -1.97 6.54 9.59
C LYS A 30 -0.90 5.55 10.00
N PHE A 31 0.19 5.55 9.25
CA PHE A 31 1.35 4.70 9.44
C PHE A 31 2.61 5.56 9.42
N LEU A 32 3.56 5.21 10.28
CA LEU A 32 4.87 5.85 10.40
C LEU A 32 5.90 4.94 9.73
N LEU A 33 6.61 5.49 8.74
CA LEU A 33 7.73 4.82 8.11
C LEU A 33 9.02 5.25 8.80
N THR A 34 9.74 4.31 9.40
CA THR A 34 10.94 4.61 10.19
C THR A 34 12.15 3.80 9.73
N HIS A 35 13.35 4.34 9.99
CA HIS A 35 14.62 3.64 9.86
C HIS A 35 15.41 3.83 11.15
N HIS A 36 15.56 2.78 11.95
CA HIS A 36 16.01 2.90 13.34
C HIS A 36 15.16 3.94 14.09
N ASP A 37 15.78 4.99 14.62
CA ASP A 37 15.12 6.05 15.37
C ASP A 37 14.70 7.24 14.49
N LEU A 38 15.00 7.20 13.20
CA LEU A 38 14.65 8.27 12.25
C LEU A 38 13.26 8.04 11.67
N LEU A 39 12.35 9.00 11.86
CA LEU A 39 11.10 9.05 11.10
C LEU A 39 11.41 9.47 9.66
N ILE A 40 11.13 8.60 8.70
CA ILE A 40 11.32 8.87 7.28
C ILE A 40 10.12 9.65 6.75
N GLY A 41 8.92 9.19 7.06
CA GLY A 41 7.70 9.78 6.53
C GLY A 41 6.45 9.16 7.11
N THR A 42 5.32 9.70 6.67
CA THR A 42 3.99 9.28 7.08
C THR A 42 3.22 8.79 5.86
N LEU A 43 2.65 7.60 5.95
CA LEU A 43 1.61 7.13 5.04
C LEU A 43 0.26 7.27 5.74
N SER A 44 -0.69 7.96 5.13
CA SER A 44 -2.05 8.06 5.65
C SER A 44 -3.07 7.72 4.58
N VAL A 45 -4.25 7.35 5.01
CA VAL A 45 -5.41 7.18 4.13
C VAL A 45 -6.62 7.82 4.75
N SER A 46 -7.38 8.54 3.93
CA SER A 46 -8.66 9.13 4.29
C SER A 46 -9.47 9.33 3.03
N ASP A 47 -10.79 9.13 3.11
CA ASP A 47 -11.71 9.38 2.01
C ASP A 47 -11.30 8.63 0.71
N GLY A 48 -10.72 7.44 0.87
CA GLY A 48 -10.30 6.59 -0.24
C GLY A 48 -9.01 7.02 -0.94
N ILE A 49 -8.30 8.02 -0.39
CA ILE A 49 -7.05 8.54 -0.96
C ILE A 49 -5.91 8.27 -0.01
N TRP A 50 -4.90 7.56 -0.52
CA TRP A 50 -3.60 7.42 0.13
C TRP A 50 -2.79 8.70 -0.05
N GLN A 51 -2.12 9.10 1.02
CA GLN A 51 -1.21 10.23 1.04
C GLN A 51 0.12 9.78 1.67
N PHE A 52 1.24 10.11 1.03
CA PHE A 52 2.57 9.94 1.61
C PHE A 52 3.32 11.26 1.63
N GLU A 53 3.97 11.55 2.75
CA GLU A 53 4.84 12.71 2.92
C GLU A 53 6.07 12.36 3.75
N TYR A 54 7.21 12.96 3.40
CA TYR A 54 8.42 12.85 4.22
C TYR A 54 8.31 13.69 5.50
N SER A 55 9.01 13.23 6.54
CA SER A 55 9.10 13.97 7.79
C SER A 55 10.05 15.17 7.67
N ASP A 56 9.91 16.14 8.57
CA ASP A 56 10.85 17.25 8.67
C ASP A 56 12.24 16.81 9.12
N GLU A 57 12.36 15.69 9.83
CA GLU A 57 13.65 15.12 10.24
C GLU A 57 14.41 14.60 9.01
N PHE A 58 13.73 13.84 8.17
CA PHE A 58 14.30 13.30 6.93
C PHE A 58 14.70 14.41 5.96
N ARG A 59 13.85 15.44 5.80
CA ARG A 59 14.13 16.61 4.96
C ARG A 59 15.39 17.36 5.40
N ARG A 60 15.70 17.39 6.70
CA ARG A 60 16.84 18.12 7.27
C ARG A 60 18.13 17.33 7.29
N ASP A 61 18.06 16.02 7.58
CA ASP A 61 19.24 15.18 7.73
C ASP A 61 20.03 15.04 6.42
N GLY A 62 19.34 14.88 5.29
CA GLY A 62 19.95 14.84 3.95
C GLY A 62 20.93 13.69 3.69
N SER A 63 21.22 12.82 4.67
CA SER A 63 22.16 11.71 4.55
C SER A 63 21.60 10.54 3.74
N TYR A 64 20.27 10.46 3.63
CA TYR A 64 19.56 9.36 2.97
C TYR A 64 19.00 9.80 1.62
N ARG A 65 19.02 8.86 0.66
CA ARG A 65 18.36 9.08 -0.63
C ARG A 65 16.84 8.97 -0.46
N PRO A 66 16.06 9.78 -1.20
CA PRO A 66 14.63 9.60 -1.30
C PRO A 66 14.28 8.20 -1.83
N ILE A 67 13.11 7.71 -1.45
CA ILE A 67 12.49 6.51 -2.00
C ILE A 67 12.22 6.76 -3.49
N VAL A 68 12.52 5.78 -4.34
CA VAL A 68 12.46 5.93 -5.80
C VAL A 68 11.08 6.35 -6.32
N GLU A 69 9.99 5.80 -5.76
CA GLU A 69 8.62 6.20 -6.10
C GLU A 69 8.23 7.60 -5.58
N PHE A 70 9.03 8.18 -4.69
CA PHE A 70 8.79 9.47 -4.02
C PHE A 70 10.05 10.36 -4.07
N PRO A 71 10.48 10.80 -5.27
CA PRO A 71 11.80 11.42 -5.46
C PRO A 71 11.94 12.82 -4.85
N ASP A 72 10.86 13.58 -4.69
CA ASP A 72 10.87 14.93 -4.09
C ASP A 72 10.44 14.85 -2.62
N VAL A 73 11.36 15.24 -1.72
CA VAL A 73 11.13 15.20 -0.27
C VAL A 73 10.18 16.29 0.24
N ASN A 74 9.89 17.29 -0.58
CA ASN A 74 8.98 18.39 -0.26
C ASN A 74 7.57 18.18 -0.83
N GLU A 75 7.39 17.14 -1.65
CA GLU A 75 6.11 16.83 -2.26
C GLU A 75 5.23 16.01 -1.31
N THR A 76 3.92 16.25 -1.38
CA THR A 76 2.90 15.40 -0.77
C THR A 76 2.29 14.53 -1.85
N TYR A 77 2.61 13.26 -1.84
CA TYR A 77 2.13 12.29 -2.82
C TYR A 77 0.70 11.87 -2.49
N ARG A 78 -0.18 11.81 -3.49
CA ARG A 78 -1.57 11.37 -3.34
C ARG A 78 -1.96 10.38 -4.42
N SER A 79 -2.67 9.32 -4.04
CA SER A 79 -3.11 8.29 -4.98
C SER A 79 -4.36 7.57 -4.46
N PRO A 80 -5.33 7.21 -5.33
CA PRO A 80 -6.42 6.30 -4.94
C PRO A 80 -5.94 4.86 -4.70
N MET A 81 -4.73 4.54 -5.16
CA MET A 81 -4.11 3.22 -5.05
C MET A 81 -2.85 3.27 -4.18
N LEU A 82 -2.62 2.19 -3.41
CA LEU A 82 -1.41 2.04 -2.63
C LEU A 82 -0.19 1.83 -3.54
N TRP A 83 0.86 2.64 -3.34
CA TRP A 83 2.13 2.53 -4.06
C TRP A 83 2.83 1.18 -3.87
N GLN A 84 3.60 0.75 -4.87
CA GLN A 84 4.25 -0.58 -4.86
C GLN A 84 5.23 -0.72 -3.71
N PHE A 85 5.93 0.36 -3.36
CA PHE A 85 6.74 0.43 -2.15
C PHE A 85 6.00 -0.12 -0.93
N PHE A 86 4.77 0.32 -0.65
CA PHE A 86 4.00 -0.16 0.50
C PHE A 86 3.30 -1.50 0.23
N ALA A 87 2.74 -1.69 -0.97
CA ALA A 87 2.02 -2.91 -1.32
C ALA A 87 2.91 -4.17 -1.30
N SER A 88 4.19 -4.04 -1.64
CA SER A 88 5.18 -5.13 -1.59
C SER A 88 5.42 -5.71 -0.19
N ARG A 89 4.93 -5.04 0.86
CA ARG A 89 4.99 -5.51 2.25
C ARG A 89 3.87 -6.49 2.59
N ILE A 90 2.86 -6.58 1.75
CA ILE A 90 1.76 -7.54 1.89
C ILE A 90 2.16 -8.81 1.12
N PRO A 91 2.25 -9.98 1.77
CA PRO A 91 2.55 -11.25 1.10
C PRO A 91 1.45 -11.62 0.11
N SER A 92 1.70 -12.63 -0.73
CA SER A 92 0.64 -13.10 -1.63
C SER A 92 -0.50 -13.71 -0.81
N LEU A 93 -1.74 -13.26 -1.06
CA LEU A 93 -2.93 -13.72 -0.35
C LEU A 93 -3.25 -15.19 -0.68
N GLU A 94 -2.70 -15.72 -1.78
CA GLU A 94 -2.81 -17.11 -2.20
C GLU A 94 -1.94 -18.08 -1.38
N GLN A 95 -1.05 -17.56 -0.50
CA GLN A 95 -0.28 -18.42 0.39
C GLN A 95 -1.18 -19.00 1.46
N ALA A 96 -1.17 -20.33 1.63
CA ALA A 96 -2.05 -21.04 2.57
C ALA A 96 -2.01 -20.46 3.99
N GLU A 97 -0.81 -20.13 4.50
CA GLU A 97 -0.65 -19.52 5.82
C GLU A 97 -1.28 -18.12 5.91
N VAL A 98 -1.18 -17.32 4.83
CA VAL A 98 -1.80 -15.99 4.77
C VAL A 98 -3.31 -16.12 4.73
N GLU A 99 -3.85 -17.01 3.89
CA GLU A 99 -5.28 -17.28 3.80
C GLU A 99 -5.87 -17.73 5.15
N GLU A 100 -5.19 -18.61 5.88
CA GLU A 100 -5.60 -19.03 7.22
C GLU A 100 -5.62 -17.86 8.22
N ILE A 101 -4.63 -16.96 8.15
CA ILE A 101 -4.58 -15.75 8.98
C ILE A 101 -5.77 -14.84 8.66
N LEU A 102 -6.05 -14.57 7.38
CA LEU A 102 -7.15 -13.70 6.95
C LEU A 102 -8.50 -14.22 7.43
N LYS A 103 -8.76 -15.53 7.26
CA LYS A 103 -10.00 -16.17 7.73
C LYS A 103 -10.14 -16.10 9.24
N ARG A 104 -9.08 -16.39 9.99
CA ARG A 104 -9.09 -16.38 11.46
C ARG A 104 -9.32 -14.98 12.02
N GLU A 105 -8.70 -13.97 11.39
CA GLU A 105 -8.72 -12.59 11.85
C GLU A 105 -9.82 -11.74 11.19
N GLN A 106 -10.62 -12.34 10.31
CA GLN A 106 -11.72 -11.71 9.56
C GLN A 106 -11.25 -10.47 8.79
N ILE A 107 -10.12 -10.61 8.10
CA ILE A 107 -9.54 -9.56 7.26
C ILE A 107 -9.96 -9.83 5.81
N GLU A 108 -10.69 -8.89 5.22
CA GLU A 108 -11.06 -8.96 3.80
C GLU A 108 -9.83 -8.73 2.91
N GLU A 109 -9.78 -9.43 1.78
CA GLU A 109 -8.64 -9.39 0.84
C GLU A 109 -8.46 -8.02 0.16
N ASP A 110 -9.50 -7.20 0.12
CA ASP A 110 -9.45 -5.83 -0.39
C ASP A 110 -9.27 -4.76 0.69
N ASP A 111 -9.19 -5.13 1.97
CA ASP A 111 -8.90 -4.21 3.06
C ASP A 111 -7.39 -3.94 3.16
N ALA A 112 -6.90 -3.10 2.26
CA ALA A 112 -5.50 -2.68 2.19
C ALA A 112 -4.95 -2.15 3.53
N VAL A 113 -5.80 -1.51 4.34
CA VAL A 113 -5.40 -0.97 5.64
C VAL A 113 -5.15 -2.10 6.63
N ARG A 114 -6.10 -3.03 6.78
CA ARG A 114 -5.92 -4.19 7.66
C ARG A 114 -4.77 -5.08 7.21
N LEU A 115 -4.60 -5.27 5.90
CA LEU A 115 -3.47 -6.01 5.34
C LEU A 115 -2.13 -5.35 5.70
N LEU A 116 -2.01 -4.04 5.55
CA LEU A 116 -0.80 -3.31 5.97
C LEU A 116 -0.58 -3.36 7.48
N GLN A 117 -1.63 -3.22 8.30
CA GLN A 117 -1.52 -3.36 9.75
C GLN A 117 -1.00 -4.76 10.14
N ARG A 118 -1.44 -5.79 9.41
CA ARG A 118 -1.14 -7.18 9.75
C ARG A 118 0.22 -7.66 9.27
N PHE A 119 0.61 -7.26 8.07
CA PHE A 119 1.80 -7.78 7.38
C PHE A 119 2.85 -6.71 7.07
N GLY A 120 2.46 -5.44 7.05
CA GLY A 120 3.27 -4.35 6.51
C GLY A 120 4.49 -3.95 7.33
N LYS A 121 4.63 -4.44 8.57
CA LYS A 121 5.61 -3.90 9.52
C LYS A 121 7.06 -4.02 9.05
N ARG A 122 7.46 -5.15 8.48
CA ARG A 122 8.85 -5.42 8.04
C ARG A 122 8.86 -6.21 6.76
N THR A 123 9.91 -6.06 5.96
CA THR A 123 10.20 -6.95 4.84
C THR A 123 11.65 -7.43 4.90
N ILE A 124 11.95 -8.49 4.16
CA ILE A 124 13.32 -9.03 4.06
C ILE A 124 14.20 -8.10 3.20
N THR A 125 13.60 -7.41 2.25
CA THR A 125 14.30 -6.65 1.19
C THR A 125 14.46 -5.17 1.49
N ASN A 126 13.85 -4.66 2.57
CA ASN A 126 13.85 -3.24 2.90
C ASN A 126 14.07 -3.03 4.41
N PRO A 127 15.04 -2.17 4.83
CA PRO A 127 15.35 -1.95 6.24
C PRO A 127 14.33 -1.07 6.99
N PHE A 128 13.36 -0.48 6.29
CA PHE A 128 12.34 0.37 6.92
C PHE A 128 11.30 -0.43 7.68
N GLN A 129 10.82 0.14 8.78
CA GLN A 129 9.67 -0.36 9.53
C GLN A 129 8.44 0.50 9.26
N LEU A 130 7.27 -0.13 9.19
CA LEU A 130 5.99 0.55 9.04
C LEU A 130 5.11 0.26 10.26
N ASP A 131 4.94 1.24 11.13
CA ASP A 131 4.14 1.09 12.35
C ASP A 131 2.84 1.88 12.24
N VAL A 132 1.77 1.37 12.86
CA VAL A 132 0.51 2.11 12.95
C VAL A 132 0.72 3.30 13.89
N ALA A 133 0.33 4.49 13.45
CA ALA A 133 0.32 5.66 14.33
C ALA A 133 -0.80 5.49 15.37
N ALA A 134 -0.45 5.59 16.64
CA ALA A 134 -1.38 5.54 17.77
C ALA A 134 -2.32 6.76 17.81
#